data_AF-A0A814TZA9-F1
#
_entry.id   AF-A0A814TZA9-F1
#
_cell.length_a   1.000
_cell.length_b   1.000
_cell.length_c   1.000
_cell.angle_alpha   90.00
_cell.angle_beta   90.00
_cell.angle_gamma   90.00
#
_symmetry.space_group_name_H-M   'P 1'
#
loop_
_entity.id
_entity.type
_entity.pdbx_description
1 polymer ?
#
loop_
_entity_poly.entity_id
_entity_poly.type
_entity_poly.pdbx_seq_one_letter_code
_entity_poly.pdbx_strand_id
1 'polypeptide(L)'
;MSDKEPLLKKHNKLLNENDNDNENKSFSEWRQYFKQQKTDAKNKKLDDEIKHTTKDIPVGVLQLFRFADRIDILLLILGLCSLLGHTIGILANLTLFGRITGLFATTSFAVDCHNQYQNLEYGIINNTVCPFGIDLNALNYDRLHKLCHYDNKTILTTLAPLTPLFHDNVMHLVYLFFGFSILTFVCSFFEYTCWTIATQRQTSRMSVLLFRSLIQRVS
;
A
#
# COMPACT_ATOMS: atom_id res chain seq x y z
N MET A 1 6.51 -30.24 78.20
CA MET A 1 6.44 -30.93 76.90
C MET A 1 5.09 -30.57 76.28
N SER A 2 4.85 -29.28 75.98
CA SER A 2 5.22 -28.54 74.76
C SER A 2 4.62 -29.24 73.52
N ASP A 3 3.38 -28.93 73.14
CA ASP A 3 2.95 -27.89 72.18
C ASP A 3 3.19 -28.24 70.71
N LYS A 4 2.18 -27.94 69.87
CA LYS A 4 2.07 -28.12 68.40
C LYS A 4 1.44 -29.44 67.90
N GLU A 5 0.11 -29.53 67.88
CA GLU A 5 -0.63 -30.14 66.75
C GLU A 5 -2.16 -29.89 66.77
N PRO A 6 -2.63 -28.69 66.36
CA PRO A 6 -3.98 -28.59 65.81
C PRO A 6 -4.12 -27.86 64.45
N LEU A 7 -3.02 -27.47 63.79
CA LEU A 7 -3.09 -26.62 62.59
C LEU A 7 -3.13 -27.34 61.23
N LEU A 8 -2.82 -28.65 61.16
CA LEU A 8 -2.75 -29.37 59.88
C LEU A 8 -4.11 -29.88 59.36
N LYS A 9 -5.10 -30.08 60.23
CA LYS A 9 -6.42 -30.61 59.82
C LYS A 9 -7.37 -29.56 59.26
N LYS A 10 -7.17 -28.28 59.59
CA LYS A 10 -8.04 -27.18 59.14
C LYS A 10 -7.67 -26.66 57.75
N HIS A 11 -6.42 -26.83 57.32
CA HIS A 11 -5.96 -26.33 56.02
C HIS A 11 -6.37 -27.25 54.84
N ASN A 12 -6.39 -28.57 55.04
CA ASN A 12 -6.79 -29.52 54.00
C ASN A 12 -8.30 -29.52 53.69
N LYS A 13 -9.15 -29.00 54.59
CA LYS A 13 -10.60 -28.89 54.32
C LYS A 13 -10.94 -27.66 53.47
N LEU A 14 -10.17 -26.58 53.59
CA LEU A 14 -10.42 -25.33 52.85
C LEU A 14 -9.88 -25.34 51.42
N LEU A 15 -8.91 -26.22 51.10
CA LEU A 15 -8.42 -26.39 49.74
C LEU A 15 -9.33 -27.25 48.86
N ASN A 16 -10.15 -28.13 49.45
CA ASN A 16 -10.98 -29.07 48.69
C ASN A 16 -12.39 -28.53 48.39
N GLU A 17 -12.78 -27.40 48.99
CA GLU A 17 -14.10 -26.76 48.77
C GLU A 17 -14.01 -25.63 47.74
N ASN A 18 -12.82 -25.07 47.49
CA ASN A 18 -12.61 -24.00 46.51
C ASN A 18 -12.52 -24.46 45.05
N ASP A 19 -12.16 -25.72 44.78
CA ASP A 19 -12.04 -26.21 43.39
C ASP A 19 -13.40 -26.61 42.78
N ASN A 20 -14.36 -27.08 43.59
CA ASN A 20 -15.68 -27.51 43.11
C ASN A 20 -16.63 -26.34 42.76
N ASP A 21 -16.49 -25.19 43.42
CA ASP A 21 -17.33 -24.01 43.11
C ASP A 21 -16.90 -23.32 41.80
N ASN A 22 -15.62 -23.45 41.43
CA ASN A 22 -15.08 -22.82 40.23
C ASN A 22 -15.45 -23.60 38.94
N GLU A 23 -15.48 -24.93 38.99
CA GLU A 23 -15.95 -25.76 37.86
C GLU A 23 -17.45 -25.61 37.59
N ASN A 24 -18.28 -25.52 38.65
CA ASN A 24 -19.72 -25.33 38.50
C ASN A 24 -20.09 -23.97 37.89
N LYS A 25 -19.33 -22.92 38.22
CA LYS A 25 -19.50 -21.60 37.62
C LYS A 25 -19.17 -21.62 36.12
N SER A 26 -18.04 -22.22 35.75
CA SER A 26 -17.63 -22.43 34.35
C SER A 26 -18.70 -23.17 33.54
N PHE A 27 -19.24 -24.27 34.07
CA PHE A 27 -20.23 -25.07 33.36
C PHE A 27 -21.57 -24.34 33.10
N SER A 28 -21.96 -23.42 33.99
CA SER A 28 -23.17 -22.61 33.82
C SER A 28 -23.03 -21.54 32.71
N GLU A 29 -21.84 -20.95 32.58
CA GLU A 29 -21.49 -19.99 31.53
C GLU A 29 -21.49 -20.67 30.15
N TRP A 30 -20.92 -21.89 30.05
CA TRP A 30 -20.95 -22.67 28.82
C TRP A 30 -22.38 -23.00 28.38
N ARG A 31 -23.31 -23.31 29.28
CA ARG A 31 -24.72 -23.54 28.91
C ARG A 31 -25.40 -22.29 28.34
N GLN A 32 -25.08 -21.10 28.86
CA GLN A 32 -25.60 -19.85 28.30
C GLN A 32 -25.03 -19.61 26.90
N TYR A 33 -23.73 -19.84 26.70
CA TYR A 33 -23.08 -19.74 25.39
C TYR A 33 -23.70 -20.68 24.33
N PHE A 34 -24.01 -21.94 24.70
CA PHE A 34 -24.67 -22.88 23.78
C PHE A 34 -26.14 -22.52 23.47
N LYS A 35 -26.85 -21.88 24.41
CA LYS A 35 -28.22 -21.38 24.16
C LYS A 35 -28.21 -20.16 23.24
N GLN A 36 -27.23 -19.28 23.39
CA GLN A 36 -27.03 -18.13 22.49
C GLN A 36 -26.81 -18.63 21.05
N GLN A 37 -25.85 -19.56 20.85
CA GLN A 37 -25.53 -20.10 19.52
C GLN A 37 -26.71 -20.81 18.84
N LYS A 38 -27.57 -21.51 19.59
CA LYS A 38 -28.78 -22.13 19.01
C LYS A 38 -29.81 -21.11 18.54
N THR A 39 -29.94 -19.99 19.24
CA THR A 39 -30.86 -18.90 18.87
C THR A 39 -30.33 -18.16 17.64
N ASP A 40 -29.02 -17.89 17.59
CA ASP A 40 -28.35 -17.24 16.46
C ASP A 40 -28.40 -18.11 15.19
N ALA A 41 -28.20 -19.42 15.32
CA ALA A 41 -28.33 -20.36 14.20
C ALA A 41 -29.78 -20.48 13.68
N LYS A 42 -30.77 -20.33 14.55
CA LYS A 42 -32.19 -20.35 14.18
C LYS A 42 -32.62 -19.06 13.49
N ASN A 43 -32.13 -17.90 13.95
CA ASN A 43 -32.35 -16.61 13.31
C ASN A 43 -31.65 -16.54 11.95
N LYS A 44 -30.43 -17.07 11.83
CA LYS A 44 -29.71 -17.16 10.56
C LYS A 44 -30.46 -17.98 9.50
N LYS A 45 -31.09 -19.09 9.90
CA LYS A 45 -31.94 -19.89 8.98
C LYS A 45 -33.20 -19.16 8.53
N LEU A 46 -33.79 -18.33 9.38
CA LEU A 46 -34.98 -17.53 9.05
C LEU A 46 -34.62 -16.38 8.09
N ASP A 47 -33.46 -15.74 8.27
CA ASP A 47 -32.94 -14.71 7.36
C ASP A 47 -32.58 -15.29 5.98
N ASP A 48 -32.05 -16.51 5.94
CA ASP A 48 -31.72 -17.20 4.68
C ASP A 48 -32.98 -17.61 3.89
N GLU A 49 -34.11 -17.89 4.57
CA GLU A 49 -35.40 -18.19 3.95
C GLU A 49 -36.10 -16.94 3.39
N ILE A 50 -35.97 -15.79 4.06
CA ILE A 50 -36.43 -14.48 3.58
C ILE A 50 -35.58 -14.00 2.39
N LYS A 51 -34.27 -14.25 2.39
CA LYS A 51 -33.39 -13.94 1.23
C LYS A 51 -33.75 -14.71 -0.03
N HIS A 52 -34.29 -15.93 0.08
CA HIS A 52 -34.62 -16.75 -1.09
C HIS A 52 -35.93 -16.33 -1.80
N THR A 53 -36.76 -15.48 -1.19
CA THR A 53 -37.99 -14.92 -1.81
C THR A 53 -37.78 -13.57 -2.51
N THR A 54 -36.62 -12.94 -2.33
CA THR A 54 -36.13 -11.84 -3.17
C THR A 54 -34.93 -12.33 -3.95
N LYS A 55 -35.15 -12.99 -5.09
CA LYS A 55 -34.04 -13.20 -6.05
C LYS A 55 -33.53 -11.82 -6.43
N ASP A 56 -32.35 -11.44 -5.91
CA ASP A 56 -31.57 -10.30 -6.35
C ASP A 56 -31.21 -10.53 -7.83
N ILE A 57 -32.11 -10.14 -8.73
CA ILE A 57 -31.82 -10.13 -10.15
C ILE A 57 -30.80 -9.01 -10.34
N PRO A 58 -29.54 -9.31 -10.72
CA PRO A 58 -28.54 -8.28 -10.90
C PRO A 58 -29.02 -7.33 -11.98
N VAL A 59 -29.21 -6.07 -11.61
CA VAL A 59 -29.51 -5.01 -12.57
C VAL A 59 -28.25 -4.72 -13.38
N GLY A 60 -28.41 -4.53 -14.69
CA GLY A 60 -27.26 -4.22 -15.54
C GLY A 60 -26.61 -2.90 -15.13
N VAL A 61 -25.28 -2.80 -15.23
CA VAL A 61 -24.52 -1.61 -14.84
C VAL A 61 -25.03 -0.35 -15.56
N LEU A 62 -25.43 -0.47 -16.83
CA LEU A 62 -26.02 0.64 -17.59
C LEU A 62 -27.43 1.02 -17.11
N GLN A 63 -28.19 0.08 -16.57
CA GLN A 63 -29.51 0.38 -16.00
C GLN A 63 -29.40 1.18 -14.70
N LEU A 64 -28.28 1.04 -13.96
CA LEU A 64 -27.96 1.89 -12.80
C LEU A 64 -27.86 3.36 -13.21
N PHE A 65 -27.28 3.65 -14.38
CA PHE A 65 -27.10 5.01 -14.92
C PHE A 65 -28.37 5.60 -15.55
N ARG A 66 -29.50 4.88 -15.58
CA ARG A 66 -30.76 5.43 -16.12
C ARG A 66 -31.23 6.68 -15.37
N PHE A 67 -30.79 6.87 -14.14
CA PHE A 67 -31.14 8.02 -13.29
C PHE A 67 -30.12 9.17 -13.33
N ALA A 68 -29.03 9.00 -14.09
CA ALA A 68 -27.97 10.00 -14.22
C ALA A 68 -28.40 11.12 -15.18
N ASP A 69 -28.26 12.36 -14.74
CA ASP A 69 -28.44 13.53 -15.61
C ASP A 69 -27.26 13.74 -16.55
N ARG A 70 -27.45 14.63 -17.53
CA ARG A 70 -26.36 15.14 -18.38
C ARG A 70 -25.18 15.66 -17.55
N ILE A 71 -25.43 16.33 -16.44
CA ILE A 71 -24.38 16.85 -15.55
C ILE A 71 -23.65 15.70 -14.84
N ASP A 72 -24.38 14.66 -14.41
CA ASP A 72 -23.78 13.50 -13.74
C ASP A 72 -22.91 12.71 -14.72
N ILE A 73 -23.34 12.57 -15.98
CA ILE A 73 -22.56 11.97 -17.07
C ILE A 73 -21.30 12.80 -17.36
N LEU A 74 -21.39 14.13 -17.39
CA LEU A 74 -20.21 14.99 -17.58
C LEU A 74 -19.22 14.86 -16.41
N LEU A 75 -19.71 14.80 -15.17
CA LEU A 75 -18.87 14.59 -13.98
C LEU A 75 -18.19 13.22 -14.00
N LEU A 76 -18.90 12.18 -14.44
CA LEU A 76 -18.35 10.83 -14.61
C LEU A 76 -17.22 10.80 -15.64
N ILE A 77 -17.42 11.43 -16.81
CA ILE A 77 -16.39 11.50 -17.85
C ILE A 77 -15.18 12.29 -17.36
N LEU A 78 -15.41 13.43 -16.69
CA LEU A 78 -14.34 14.25 -16.13
C LEU A 78 -13.54 13.47 -15.08
N GLY A 79 -14.22 12.75 -14.18
CA GLY A 79 -13.60 11.89 -13.18
C GLY A 79 -12.78 10.76 -13.80
N LEU A 80 -13.24 10.16 -14.90
CA LEU A 80 -12.47 9.14 -15.64
C LEU A 80 -11.22 9.73 -16.30
N CYS A 81 -11.31 10.90 -16.92
CA CYS A 81 -10.14 11.57 -17.48
C CYS A 81 -9.11 11.92 -16.39
N SER A 82 -9.58 12.41 -15.24
CA SER A 82 -8.73 12.68 -14.08
C SER A 82 -8.08 11.42 -13.50
N LEU A 83 -8.82 10.31 -13.41
CA LEU A 83 -8.30 9.01 -12.97
C LEU A 83 -7.15 8.51 -13.87
N LEU A 84 -7.31 8.66 -15.19
CA LEU A 84 -6.26 8.30 -16.15
C LEU A 84 -5.01 9.18 -15.93
N GLY A 85 -5.19 10.49 -15.78
CA GLY A 85 -4.11 11.43 -15.49
C GLY A 85 -3.38 11.11 -14.18
N HIS A 86 -4.12 10.81 -13.12
CA HIS A 86 -3.58 10.40 -11.82
C HIS A 86 -2.74 9.12 -11.95
N THR A 87 -3.27 8.10 -12.63
CA THR A 87 -2.58 6.82 -12.81
C THR A 87 -1.27 6.99 -13.60
N ILE A 88 -1.31 7.75 -14.70
CA ILE A 88 -0.13 8.03 -15.51
C ILE A 88 0.91 8.83 -14.70
N GLY A 89 0.49 9.80 -13.89
CA GLY A 89 1.37 10.59 -13.03
C GLY A 89 2.14 9.74 -12.02
N ILE A 90 1.47 8.78 -11.36
CA ILE A 90 2.12 7.83 -10.45
C ILE A 90 3.15 6.97 -11.20
N LEU A 91 2.79 6.44 -12.37
CA LEU A 91 3.68 5.58 -13.14
C LEU A 91 4.90 6.35 -13.69
N ALA A 92 4.71 7.60 -14.09
CA ALA A 92 5.80 8.50 -14.50
C ALA A 92 6.77 8.76 -13.33
N ASN A 93 6.25 9.04 -12.14
CA ASN A 93 7.05 9.21 -10.93
C ASN A 93 7.88 7.97 -10.58
N LEU A 94 7.30 6.77 -10.71
CA LEU A 94 8.02 5.51 -10.49
C LEU A 94 9.17 5.34 -11.49
N THR A 95 8.94 5.69 -12.76
CA THR A 95 9.97 5.63 -13.81
C THR A 95 11.11 6.62 -13.54
N LEU A 96 10.77 7.85 -13.11
CA LEU A 96 11.76 8.87 -12.73
C LEU A 96 12.58 8.43 -11.52
N PHE A 97 11.94 7.83 -10.51
CA PHE A 97 12.63 7.28 -9.35
C PHE A 97 13.65 6.21 -9.74
N GLY A 98 13.32 5.33 -10.69
CA GLY A 98 14.26 4.35 -11.23
C GLY A 98 15.48 4.98 -11.90
N ARG A 99 15.29 6.08 -12.65
CA ARG A 99 16.40 6.81 -13.29
C ARG A 99 17.30 7.50 -12.28
N ILE A 100 16.71 8.15 -11.27
CA ILE A 100 17.45 8.79 -10.17
C ILE A 100 18.28 7.74 -9.43
N THR A 101 17.67 6.60 -9.07
CA THR A 101 18.37 5.48 -8.40
C THR A 101 19.52 4.94 -9.25
N GLY A 102 19.31 4.80 -10.57
CA GLY A 102 20.36 4.38 -11.50
C GLY A 102 21.55 5.34 -11.51
N LEU A 103 21.30 6.65 -11.52
CA LEU A 103 22.36 7.66 -11.44
C LEU A 103 23.15 7.53 -10.13
N PHE A 104 22.47 7.45 -8.99
CA PHE A 104 23.12 7.26 -7.68
C PHE A 104 23.96 5.99 -7.63
N ALA A 105 23.44 4.86 -8.13
CA ALA A 105 24.20 3.62 -8.16
C ALA A 105 25.50 3.77 -8.97
N THR A 106 25.41 4.32 -10.19
CA THR A 106 26.60 4.51 -11.03
C THR A 106 27.62 5.48 -10.43
N THR A 107 27.17 6.56 -9.78
CA THR A 107 28.10 7.50 -9.13
C THR A 107 28.77 6.90 -7.90
N SER A 108 28.04 6.14 -7.09
CA SER A 108 28.61 5.48 -5.92
C SER A 108 29.68 4.46 -6.33
N PHE A 109 29.40 3.63 -7.35
CA PHE A 109 30.39 2.68 -7.87
C PHE A 109 31.65 3.36 -8.42
N ALA A 110 31.50 4.50 -9.11
CA ALA A 110 32.64 5.25 -9.63
C ALA A 110 33.52 5.81 -8.50
N VAL A 111 32.91 6.33 -7.43
CA VAL A 111 33.63 6.84 -6.25
C VAL A 111 34.35 5.72 -5.50
N ASP A 112 33.70 4.57 -5.30
CA ASP A 112 34.30 3.42 -4.62
C ASP A 112 35.49 2.85 -5.40
N CYS A 113 35.37 2.75 -6.73
CA CYS A 113 36.47 2.33 -7.59
C CYS A 113 37.66 3.30 -7.51
N HIS A 114 37.40 4.61 -7.50
CA HIS A 114 38.45 5.63 -7.36
C HIS A 114 39.17 5.54 -6.01
N ASN A 115 38.43 5.43 -4.91
CA ASN A 115 39.00 5.33 -3.56
C ASN A 115 39.84 4.07 -3.39
N GLN A 116 39.49 2.96 -4.05
CA GLN A 116 40.29 1.74 -4.03
C GLN A 116 41.60 1.89 -4.81
N TYR A 117 41.60 2.63 -5.93
CA TYR A 117 42.82 2.93 -6.69
C TYR A 117 43.80 3.82 -5.91
N GLN A 118 43.31 4.81 -5.15
CA GLN A 118 44.20 5.68 -4.37
C GLN A 118 44.89 4.96 -3.19
N ASN A 119 44.34 3.85 -2.73
CA ASN A 119 44.95 3.01 -1.68
C ASN A 119 45.92 1.95 -2.24
N LEU A 120 46.03 1.80 -3.56
CA LEU A 120 47.02 0.94 -4.24
C LEU A 120 48.18 1.79 -4.79
N GLU A 121 48.83 2.54 -3.91
CA GLU A 121 50.23 2.91 -4.13
C GLU A 121 51.07 1.68 -3.71
N TYR A 122 51.80 1.07 -4.66
CA TYR A 122 52.60 -0.17 -4.55
C TYR A 122 51.89 -1.52 -4.81
N GLY A 123 51.59 -1.78 -6.09
CA GLY A 123 51.44 -3.16 -6.56
C GLY A 123 50.76 -3.25 -7.91
N ILE A 124 51.53 -3.50 -8.97
CA ILE A 124 51.01 -3.84 -10.30
C ILE A 124 50.21 -5.15 -10.16
N ILE A 125 48.89 -5.07 -10.20
CA ILE A 125 48.03 -6.24 -10.36
C ILE A 125 47.20 -6.04 -11.62
N ASN A 126 47.45 -6.88 -12.63
CA ASN A 126 46.85 -6.79 -13.96
C ASN A 126 45.34 -7.13 -14.01
N ASN A 127 44.65 -7.24 -12.87
CA ASN A 127 43.23 -7.58 -12.78
C ASN A 127 42.56 -6.78 -11.65
N THR A 128 42.38 -5.47 -11.84
CA THR A 128 41.59 -4.63 -10.92
C THR A 128 40.11 -4.81 -11.20
N VAL A 129 39.55 -5.85 -10.59
CA VAL A 129 38.11 -6.10 -10.53
C VAL A 129 37.53 -5.10 -9.52
N CYS A 130 36.63 -4.21 -9.99
CA CYS A 130 35.81 -3.40 -9.08
C CYS A 130 35.09 -4.35 -8.09
N PRO A 131 34.84 -3.97 -6.83
CA PRO A 131 34.48 -4.88 -5.73
C PRO A 131 33.14 -5.66 -5.90
N PHE A 132 32.51 -5.63 -7.07
CA PHE A 132 31.34 -6.42 -7.44
C PHE A 132 31.54 -7.36 -8.64
N GLY A 133 32.76 -7.64 -9.08
CA GLY A 133 32.99 -8.71 -10.07
C GLY A 133 32.37 -8.45 -11.45
N ILE A 134 32.07 -7.18 -11.77
CA ILE A 134 31.54 -6.82 -13.08
C ILE A 134 32.71 -6.94 -14.06
N ASP A 135 32.70 -8.02 -14.83
CA ASP A 135 33.63 -8.21 -15.95
C ASP A 135 33.38 -7.07 -16.96
N LEU A 136 34.34 -6.15 -17.07
CA LEU A 136 34.26 -5.00 -17.98
C LEU A 136 34.11 -5.43 -19.45
N ASN A 137 34.41 -6.69 -19.77
CA ASN A 137 34.25 -7.25 -21.11
C ASN A 137 32.78 -7.60 -21.44
N ALA A 138 31.90 -7.73 -20.44
CA ALA A 138 30.50 -8.10 -20.62
C ALA A 138 29.55 -6.89 -20.78
N LEU A 139 30.02 -5.67 -20.49
CA LEU A 139 29.29 -4.44 -20.75
C LEU A 139 29.73 -3.87 -22.10
N ASN A 140 28.78 -3.77 -23.02
CA ASN A 140 28.98 -3.19 -24.35
C ASN A 140 29.74 -1.86 -24.26
N TYR A 141 31.00 -1.89 -24.71
CA TYR A 141 32.06 -0.91 -24.45
C TYR A 141 31.69 0.52 -24.88
N ASP A 142 30.75 0.65 -25.82
CA ASP A 142 30.39 1.89 -26.49
C ASP A 142 29.68 2.93 -25.59
N ARG A 143 29.02 2.50 -24.50
CA ARG A 143 28.45 3.43 -23.50
C ARG A 143 29.41 3.75 -22.35
N LEU A 144 30.34 2.85 -22.04
CA LEU A 144 31.29 3.04 -20.92
C LEU A 144 32.46 3.94 -21.32
N HIS A 145 32.94 3.85 -22.58
CA HIS A 145 34.05 4.67 -23.09
C HIS A 145 33.75 6.18 -23.09
N LYS A 146 32.46 6.56 -23.12
CA LYS A 146 32.02 7.96 -22.97
C LYS A 146 32.04 8.47 -21.53
N LEU A 147 31.97 7.59 -20.53
CA LEU A 147 32.01 7.95 -19.12
C LEU A 147 33.44 7.87 -18.53
N CYS A 148 34.29 7.02 -19.11
CA CYS A 148 35.66 6.79 -18.67
C CYS A 148 36.70 7.24 -19.71
N HIS A 149 36.56 8.43 -20.31
CA HIS A 149 37.68 9.07 -21.00
C HIS A 149 38.70 9.55 -19.94
N TYR A 150 39.42 8.56 -19.41
CA TYR A 150 40.53 8.70 -18.49
C TYR A 150 41.77 8.96 -19.34
N ASP A 151 42.00 10.25 -19.65
CA ASP A 151 43.23 10.69 -20.29
C ASP A 151 44.38 10.68 -19.28
N ASN A 152 45.46 9.98 -19.61
CA ASN A 152 46.56 9.60 -18.72
C ASN A 152 47.51 10.78 -18.40
N LYS A 153 47.03 12.02 -18.49
CA LYS A 153 47.86 13.24 -18.41
C LYS A 153 47.44 14.30 -17.39
N THR A 154 46.43 14.07 -16.55
CA THR A 154 46.10 15.01 -15.47
C THR A 154 45.55 14.28 -14.25
N ILE A 155 46.46 13.83 -13.39
CA ILE A 155 46.17 13.04 -12.18
C ILE A 155 45.58 13.89 -11.02
N LEU A 156 45.32 15.20 -11.18
CA LEU A 156 45.08 16.06 -10.00
C LEU A 156 43.80 16.91 -9.97
N THR A 157 42.88 16.88 -10.94
CA THR A 157 41.76 17.85 -10.94
C THR A 157 40.40 17.38 -11.50
N THR A 158 40.08 16.09 -11.53
CA THR A 158 38.87 15.62 -12.25
C THR A 158 37.82 14.87 -11.42
N LEU A 159 37.74 15.10 -10.10
CA LEU A 159 36.49 14.88 -9.34
C LEU A 159 35.52 16.07 -9.44
N ALA A 160 36.01 17.26 -9.79
CA ALA A 160 35.23 18.48 -9.94
C ALA A 160 34.26 18.55 -11.15
N PRO A 161 34.43 17.83 -12.28
CA PRO A 161 33.47 17.87 -13.39
C PRO A 161 32.34 16.83 -13.28
N LEU A 162 32.46 15.82 -12.41
CA LEU A 162 31.40 14.82 -12.22
C LEU A 162 30.27 15.36 -11.32
N THR A 163 30.60 16.22 -10.35
CA THR A 163 29.64 16.87 -9.46
C THR A 163 28.68 17.85 -10.16
N PRO A 164 29.11 18.79 -11.04
CA PRO A 164 28.17 19.69 -11.72
C PRO A 164 27.30 18.95 -12.73
N LEU A 165 27.86 18.00 -13.49
CA LEU A 165 27.10 17.22 -14.48
C LEU A 165 26.06 16.31 -13.80
N PHE A 166 26.42 15.68 -12.68
CA PHE A 166 25.47 14.92 -11.87
C PHE A 166 24.41 15.82 -11.26
N HIS A 167 24.81 16.96 -10.71
CA HIS A 167 23.89 17.93 -10.12
C HIS A 167 22.85 18.40 -11.14
N ASP A 168 23.26 18.81 -12.34
CA ASP A 168 22.35 19.31 -13.37
C ASP A 168 21.34 18.23 -13.83
N ASN A 169 21.80 16.99 -14.02
CA ASN A 169 20.94 15.89 -14.43
C ASN A 169 19.96 15.46 -13.33
N VAL A 170 20.41 15.40 -12.09
CA VAL A 170 19.57 15.06 -10.95
C VAL A 170 18.56 16.17 -10.67
N MET A 171 18.97 17.43 -10.72
CA MET A 171 18.07 18.57 -10.50
C MET A 171 16.95 18.60 -11.54
N HIS A 172 17.25 18.36 -12.83
CA HIS A 172 16.21 18.27 -13.87
C HIS A 172 15.20 17.15 -13.59
N LEU A 173 15.67 15.97 -13.16
CA LEU A 173 14.80 14.85 -12.78
C LEU A 173 13.94 15.16 -11.55
N VAL A 174 14.51 15.84 -10.56
CA VAL A 174 13.81 16.27 -9.35
C VAL A 174 12.71 17.28 -9.69
N TYR A 175 12.98 18.29 -10.54
CA TYR A 175 11.95 19.23 -10.99
C TYR A 175 10.79 18.53 -11.72
N LEU A 176 11.09 17.56 -12.59
CA LEU A 176 10.06 16.76 -13.26
C LEU A 176 9.23 15.95 -12.25
N PHE A 177 9.87 15.34 -11.25
CA PHE A 177 9.19 14.57 -10.20
C PHE A 177 8.22 15.44 -9.39
N PHE A 178 8.64 16.66 -9.02
CA PHE A 178 7.76 17.61 -8.35
C PHE A 178 6.60 18.06 -9.26
N GLY A 179 6.88 18.33 -10.54
CA GLY A 179 5.84 18.71 -11.51
C GLY A 179 4.75 17.64 -11.66
N PHE A 180 5.15 16.38 -11.85
CA PHE A 180 4.20 15.26 -11.92
C PHE A 180 3.46 15.05 -10.61
N SER A 181 4.10 15.25 -9.46
CA SER A 181 3.46 15.12 -8.14
C SER A 181 2.35 16.16 -7.94
N ILE A 182 2.59 17.42 -8.32
CA ILE A 182 1.57 18.48 -8.26
C ILE A 182 0.42 18.17 -9.22
N LEU A 183 0.73 17.77 -10.46
CA LEU A 183 -0.29 17.38 -11.43
C LEU A 183 -1.15 16.23 -10.92
N THR A 184 -0.51 15.20 -10.35
CA THR A 184 -1.17 14.02 -9.79
C THR A 184 -2.10 14.40 -8.63
N PHE A 185 -1.66 15.31 -7.77
CA PHE A 185 -2.47 15.85 -6.66
C PHE A 185 -3.71 16.60 -7.16
N VAL A 186 -3.57 17.42 -8.20
CA VAL A 186 -4.72 18.13 -8.79
C VAL A 186 -5.68 17.13 -9.46
N CYS A 187 -5.16 16.16 -10.21
CA CYS A 187 -5.97 15.11 -10.83
C CYS A 187 -6.74 14.28 -9.79
N SER A 188 -6.10 13.88 -8.69
CA SER A 188 -6.75 13.08 -7.65
C SER A 188 -7.87 13.85 -6.93
N PHE A 189 -7.70 15.17 -6.74
CA PHE A 189 -8.76 16.02 -6.21
C PHE A 189 -9.99 16.03 -7.14
N PHE A 190 -9.80 16.25 -8.45
CA PHE A 190 -10.90 16.25 -9.40
C PHE A 190 -11.55 14.89 -9.55
N GLU A 191 -10.76 13.81 -9.58
CA GLU A 191 -11.24 12.45 -9.59
C GLU A 191 -12.19 12.21 -8.40
N TYR A 192 -11.68 12.36 -7.17
CA TYR A 192 -12.45 12.07 -5.96
C TYR A 192 -13.71 12.94 -5.84
N THR A 193 -13.59 14.24 -6.11
CA THR A 193 -14.73 15.17 -5.99
C THR A 193 -15.80 14.91 -7.05
N CYS A 194 -15.41 14.67 -8.31
CA CYS A 194 -16.37 14.39 -9.38
C CYS A 194 -17.12 13.09 -9.13
N TRP A 195 -16.43 12.02 -8.71
CA TRP A 195 -17.05 10.75 -8.37
C TRP A 195 -18.01 10.92 -7.19
N THR A 196 -17.58 11.56 -6.10
CA THR A 196 -18.41 11.73 -4.90
C THR A 196 -19.67 12.54 -5.18
N ILE A 197 -19.54 13.66 -5.92
CA ILE A 197 -20.68 14.51 -6.28
C ILE A 197 -21.66 13.75 -7.20
N ALA A 198 -21.15 13.03 -8.20
CA ALA A 198 -21.99 12.24 -9.11
C ALA A 198 -22.74 11.12 -8.35
N THR A 199 -22.03 10.39 -7.48
CA THR A 199 -22.63 9.34 -6.64
C THR A 199 -23.69 9.91 -5.71
N GLN A 200 -23.42 11.02 -5.01
CA GLN A 200 -24.39 11.63 -4.11
C GLN A 200 -25.69 12.02 -4.83
N ARG A 201 -25.58 12.62 -6.02
CA ARG A 201 -26.73 13.01 -6.85
C ARG A 201 -27.52 11.79 -7.30
N GLN A 202 -26.85 10.73 -7.75
CA GLN A 202 -27.49 9.48 -8.19
C GLN A 202 -28.21 8.78 -7.03
N THR A 203 -27.57 8.66 -5.86
CA THR A 203 -28.15 8.02 -4.67
C THR A 203 -29.36 8.78 -4.16
N SER A 204 -29.28 10.11 -4.05
CA SER A 204 -30.40 10.94 -3.57
C SER A 204 -31.68 10.72 -4.40
N ARG A 205 -31.54 10.68 -5.73
CA ARG A 205 -32.66 10.44 -6.64
C ARG A 205 -33.23 9.04 -6.52
N MET A 206 -32.34 8.04 -6.44
CA MET A 206 -32.75 6.65 -6.26
C MET A 206 -33.55 6.49 -4.95
N SER A 207 -33.10 7.09 -3.86
CA SER A 207 -33.79 7.04 -2.56
C SER A 207 -35.19 7.65 -2.61
N VAL A 208 -35.38 8.79 -3.29
CA VAL A 208 -36.71 9.42 -3.43
C VAL A 208 -37.67 8.54 -4.23
N LEU A 209 -37.20 7.93 -5.31
CA LEU A 209 -38.03 7.03 -6.13
C LEU A 209 -38.39 5.74 -5.39
N LEU A 210 -37.43 5.17 -4.66
CA LEU A 210 -37.67 4.00 -3.81
C LEU A 210 -38.71 4.33 -2.73
N PHE A 211 -38.55 5.43 -2.01
CA PHE A 211 -39.48 5.84 -0.95
C PHE A 211 -40.91 6.05 -1.49
N ARG A 212 -41.04 6.71 -2.65
CA ARG A 212 -42.34 6.89 -3.32
C ARG A 212 -42.97 5.55 -3.70
N SER A 213 -42.17 4.62 -4.23
CA SER A 213 -42.66 3.29 -4.60
C SER A 213 -43.08 2.44 -3.40
N LEU A 214 -42.44 2.63 -2.24
CA LEU A 214 -42.79 1.95 -1.00
C LEU A 214 -44.12 2.46 -0.44
N ILE A 215 -44.34 3.78 -0.39
CA ILE A 215 -45.61 4.34 0.09
C ILE A 215 -46.79 3.87 -0.77
N GLN A 216 -46.62 3.85 -2.09
CA GLN A 216 -47.68 3.40 -3.01
C GLN A 216 -48.04 1.92 -2.89
N ARG A 217 -47.15 1.09 -2.34
CA ARG A 217 -47.45 -0.33 -2.08
C ARG A 217 -48.15 -0.57 -0.75
N VAL A 218 -48.07 0.38 0.18
CA VAL A 218 -48.63 0.26 1.55
C VAL A 218 -50.04 0.85 1.65
N SER A 219 -50.39 1.83 0.81
CA SER A 219 -51.74 2.38 0.69
C SER A 219 -52.65 1.51 -0.19
#